data_AF-A0A6F8QK46-F1
#
_entry.id   AF-A0A6F8QK46-F1
#
_cell.length_a   1.000
_cell.length_b   1.000
_cell.length_c   1.000
_cell.angle_alpha   90.00
_cell.angle_beta   90.00
_cell.angle_gamma   90.00
#
_symmetry.space_group_name_H-M   'P 1'
#
loop_
_entity.id
_entity.type
_entity.pdbx_description
1 polymer ?
#
loop_
_entity_poly.entity_id
_entity_poly.type
_entity_poly.pdbx_seq_one_letter_code
_entity_poly.pdbx_strand_id
1 'polypeptide(L)'
;MISLPSGTRIWLVAGVTDMRKSFNGLGEQVQHVLNDNPFSGHLFIFRGRRGDTVKILWADADGLCLFTKRTGGRPVYLACGT
;
A
#
# COMPACT_ATOMS: atom_id res chain seq x y z
N MET A 1 13.38 -7.57 5.51
CA MET A 1 13.16 -8.11 4.14
C MET A 1 11.66 -8.21 3.97
N ILE A 2 11.10 -7.84 2.80
CA ILE A 2 9.69 -8.09 2.54
C ILE A 2 9.51 -9.59 2.33
N SER A 3 8.94 -10.29 3.31
CA SER A 3 8.61 -11.71 3.19
C SER A 3 7.20 -11.81 2.62
N LEU A 4 7.06 -12.35 1.41
CA LEU A 4 5.77 -12.50 0.77
C LEU A 4 5.32 -13.97 0.86
N PRO A 5 4.17 -14.25 1.49
CA PRO A 5 3.60 -15.59 1.52
C PRO A 5 3.42 -16.19 0.11
N SER A 6 3.40 -17.52 0.02
CA SER A 6 3.02 -18.20 -1.21
C SER A 6 1.56 -17.86 -1.57
N GLY A 7 1.31 -17.53 -2.84
CA GLY A 7 -0.01 -17.11 -3.30
C GLY A 7 -0.34 -15.63 -3.08
N THR A 8 0.62 -14.81 -2.64
CA THR A 8 0.46 -13.35 -2.58
C THR A 8 0.09 -12.78 -3.95
N ARG A 9 -1.04 -12.07 -4.00
CA ARG A 9 -1.49 -11.31 -5.17
C ARG A 9 -0.99 -9.87 -5.08
N ILE A 10 -0.69 -9.30 -6.24
CA ILE A 10 -0.33 -7.89 -6.38
C ILE A 10 -1.51 -7.18 -7.04
N TRP A 11 -2.14 -6.28 -6.29
CA TRP A 11 -3.26 -5.48 -6.74
C TRP A 11 -2.79 -4.09 -7.16
N LEU A 12 -3.13 -3.70 -8.39
CA LEU A 12 -3.07 -2.29 -8.79
C LEU A 12 -4.45 -1.66 -8.59
N VAL A 13 -4.55 -0.76 -7.62
CA VAL A 13 -5.81 -0.09 -7.32
C VAL A 13 -6.15 0.88 -8.45
N ALA A 14 -7.25 0.60 -9.15
CA ALA A 14 -7.72 1.41 -10.25
C ALA A 14 -8.32 2.74 -9.75
N GLY A 15 -8.17 3.80 -10.53
CA GLY A 15 -8.69 5.13 -10.22
C GLY A 15 -7.67 6.06 -9.55
N VAL A 16 -8.17 7.20 -9.06
CA VAL A 16 -7.35 8.21 -8.39
C VAL A 16 -7.41 8.00 -6.88
N THR A 17 -6.28 7.69 -6.26
CA THR A 17 -6.16 7.61 -4.81
C THR A 17 -5.62 8.92 -4.23
N ASP A 18 -6.20 9.36 -3.11
CA ASP A 18 -5.62 10.44 -2.32
C ASP A 18 -4.34 9.94 -1.62
N MET A 19 -3.19 10.37 -2.15
CA MET A 19 -1.87 9.97 -1.65
C MET A 19 -1.49 10.64 -0.32
N ARG A 20 -2.35 11.51 0.25
CA ARG A 20 -2.17 12.06 1.61
C ARG A 20 -2.50 11.05 2.70
N LYS A 21 -3.28 10.00 2.38
CA LYS A 21 -3.64 8.94 3.33
C LYS A 21 -2.42 8.14 3.81
N SER A 22 -2.36 7.85 5.10
CA SER A 22 -1.38 6.94 5.72
C SER A 22 -1.84 5.48 5.63
N PHE A 23 -1.18 4.57 6.35
CA PHE A 23 -1.52 3.14 6.37
C PHE A 23 -2.99 2.89 6.74
N ASN A 24 -3.54 3.57 7.77
CA ASN A 24 -4.94 3.42 8.18
C ASN A 24 -5.93 3.80 7.07
N GLY A 25 -5.78 5.00 6.50
CA GLY A 25 -6.71 5.48 5.47
C GLY A 25 -6.63 4.70 4.16
N LEU A 26 -5.46 4.12 3.84
CA LEU A 26 -5.33 3.21 2.71
C LEU A 26 -5.90 1.82 3.04
N GLY A 27 -5.73 1.33 4.27
CA GLY A 27 -6.35 0.10 4.76
C GLY A 27 -7.88 0.16 4.72
N GLU A 28 -8.48 1.26 5.16
CA GLU A 28 -9.92 1.51 5.01
C GLU A 28 -10.36 1.48 3.55
N GLN A 29 -9.53 1.96 2.63
CA GLN A 29 -9.84 1.92 1.20
C GLN A 29 -9.79 0.49 0.66
N VAL A 30 -8.86 -0.34 1.12
CA VAL A 30 -8.86 -1.78 0.79
C VAL A 30 -10.14 -2.43 1.33
N GLN A 31 -10.48 -2.17 2.59
CA GLN A 31 -11.64 -2.79 3.23
C GLN A 31 -12.98 -2.36 2.63
N HIS A 32 -13.19 -1.07 2.43
CA HIS A 32 -14.51 -0.54 2.05
C HIS A 32 -14.68 -0.31 0.55
N VAL A 33 -13.61 -0.02 -0.19
CA VAL A 33 -13.69 0.26 -1.63
C VAL A 33 -13.36 -0.98 -2.45
N LEU A 34 -12.32 -1.73 -2.06
CA LEU A 34 -11.95 -2.97 -2.75
C LEU A 34 -12.72 -4.19 -2.22
N ASN A 35 -13.38 -4.06 -1.06
CA ASN A 35 -14.05 -5.16 -0.37
C ASN A 35 -13.12 -6.37 -0.14
N ASP A 36 -11.85 -6.07 0.20
CA ASP A 36 -10.81 -7.06 0.46
C ASP A 36 -10.21 -6.83 1.85
N ASN A 37 -9.52 -7.82 2.41
CA ASN A 37 -8.88 -7.73 3.70
C ASN A 37 -7.49 -7.05 3.57
N PRO A 38 -7.23 -5.89 4.22
CA PRO A 38 -5.91 -5.25 4.21
C PRO A 38 -4.81 -6.12 4.85
N PHE A 39 -5.17 -7.11 5.66
CA PHE A 39 -4.28 -8.09 6.29
C PHE A 39 -4.18 -9.43 5.56
N SER A 40 -4.67 -9.53 4.32
CA SER A 40 -4.67 -10.76 3.52
C SER A 40 -3.29 -11.29 3.09
N GLY A 41 -2.20 -10.55 3.38
CA GLY A 41 -0.86 -10.84 2.86
C GLY A 41 -0.71 -10.52 1.37
N HIS A 42 -1.66 -9.79 0.79
CA HIS A 42 -1.58 -9.23 -0.56
C HIS A 42 -0.91 -7.85 -0.56
N LEU A 43 -0.34 -7.46 -1.70
CA LEU A 43 0.19 -6.11 -1.88
C LEU A 43 -0.85 -5.26 -2.60
N PHE A 44 -1.15 -4.09 -2.05
CA PHE A 44 -2.02 -3.10 -2.65
C PHE A 44 -1.20 -1.90 -3.11
N ILE A 45 -1.14 -1.69 -4.42
CA ILE A 45 -0.40 -0.60 -5.06
C ILE A 45 -1.35 0.53 -5.40
N PHE A 46 -1.09 1.69 -4.82
CA PHE A 46 -1.82 2.94 -5.05
C PHE A 46 -0.96 3.91 -5.84
N ARG A 47 -1.58 4.56 -6.83
CA ARG A 47 -0.93 5.59 -7.64
C ARG A 47 -1.69 6.91 -7.54
N GLY A 48 -0.97 8.00 -7.31
CA GLY A 48 -1.55 9.34 -7.30
C GLY A 48 -1.93 9.82 -8.69
N ARG A 49 -2.86 10.79 -8.77
CA ARG A 49 -3.33 11.37 -10.05
C ARG A 49 -2.20 11.85 -10.96
N ARG A 50 -1.17 12.48 -10.37
CA ARG A 50 -0.02 13.04 -11.09
C ARG A 50 1.04 12.00 -11.49
N GLY A 51 0.95 10.77 -11.00
CA GLY A 51 1.95 9.72 -11.27
C GLY A 51 3.32 9.95 -10.62
N ASP A 52 3.45 10.98 -9.78
CA ASP A 52 4.70 11.32 -9.11
C ASP A 52 4.89 10.55 -7.80
N THR A 53 3.84 9.93 -7.25
CA THR A 53 3.87 9.17 -6.00
C THR A 53 3.19 7.82 -6.16
N VAL A 54 3.86 6.77 -5.66
CA VAL A 54 3.34 5.41 -5.54
C VAL A 54 3.46 4.96 -4.09
N LYS A 55 2.40 4.33 -3.60
CA LYS A 55 2.35 3.71 -2.26
C LYS A 55 2.04 2.23 -2.39
N ILE A 56 2.71 1.41 -1.60
CA ILE A 56 2.47 -0.03 -1.54
C ILE A 56 2.13 -0.35 -0.08
N LEU A 57 0.92 -0.88 0.13
CA LEU A 57 0.43 -1.33 1.44
C LEU A 57 0.42 -2.86 1.46
N TRP A 58 0.94 -3.47 2.53
CA TRP A 58 0.82 -4.90 2.80
C TRP A 58 0.85 -5.15 4.30
N ALA A 59 0.37 -6.30 4.75
CA ALA A 59 0.58 -6.75 6.13
C ALA A 59 1.79 -7.68 6.21
N ASP A 60 2.62 -7.46 7.23
CA ASP A 60 3.68 -8.37 7.68
C ASP A 60 3.28 -8.98 9.04
N ALA A 61 4.16 -9.79 9.65
CA ALA A 61 3.93 -10.45 10.94
C ALA A 61 3.52 -9.47 12.06
N ASP A 62 4.02 -8.23 12.02
CA ASP A 62 3.84 -7.23 13.08
C ASP A 62 2.75 -6.20 12.78
N GLY A 63 2.12 -6.21 11.61
CA GLY A 63 1.08 -5.26 11.24
C GLY A 63 1.19 -4.70 9.81
N LEU A 64 0.57 -3.54 9.58
CA LEU A 64 0.54 -2.92 8.26
C LEU A 64 1.84 -2.16 7.96
N CYS A 65 2.42 -2.50 6.83
CA CYS A 65 3.57 -1.84 6.25
C CYS A 65 3.16 -0.94 5.08
N LEU A 66 3.73 0.25 5.02
CA LEU A 66 3.56 1.20 3.93
C LEU A 66 4.91 1.59 3.35
N PHE A 67 5.10 1.32 2.07
CA PHE A 67 6.24 1.81 1.29
C PHE A 67 5.78 2.99 0.42
N THR A 68 6.53 4.10 0.44
CA THR A 68 6.26 5.26 -0.41
C THR A 68 7.47 5.58 -1.30
N LYS A 69 7.23 5.68 -2.61
CA LYS A 69 8.21 6.15 -3.59
C LYS A 69 7.68 7.36 -4.34
N ARG A 70 8.53 8.38 -4.45
CA ARG A 70 8.30 9.55 -5.31
C ARG A 70 9.20 9.49 -6.56
N THR A 71 8.63 9.72 -7.73
CA THR A 71 9.33 9.78 -9.02
C THR A 71 10.06 11.12 -9.13
N GLY A 72 11.36 11.11 -9.43
CA GLY A 72 12.18 12.32 -9.55
C GLY A 72 12.74 12.91 -8.23
N GLY A 73 12.50 12.28 -7.07
CA GLY A 73 13.08 12.66 -5.78
C GLY A 73 13.98 11.58 -5.16
N ARG A 74 14.61 11.88 -4.01
CA ARG A 74 15.37 10.89 -3.22
C ARG A 74 14.39 9.87 -2.56
N PRO A 75 14.64 8.55 -2.61
CA PRO A 75 13.80 7.50 -2.01
C PRO A 75 14.27 7.20 -0.57
N VAL A 76 13.57 6.61 0.41
CA VAL A 76 12.45 5.68 0.56
C VAL A 76 11.88 5.95 1.97
N TYR A 77 10.56 5.87 2.17
CA TYR A 77 10.01 5.68 3.52
C TYR A 77 9.30 4.33 3.58
N LEU A 78 9.82 3.44 4.42
CA LEU A 78 9.16 2.22 4.83
C LEU A 78 8.74 2.43 6.29
N ALA A 79 7.44 2.49 6.52
CA ALA A 79 6.87 2.63 7.85
C ALA A 79 6.04 1.37 8.13
N CYS A 80 6.33 0.70 9.23
CA CYS A 80 5.51 -0.38 9.77
C CYS A 80 4.74 0.18 10.98
N GLY A 81 3.43 -0.03 11.02
CA GLY A 81 2.58 0.35 12.14
C GLY A 81 1.68 -0.82 12.54
N THR A 82 1.44 -0.96 13.85
CA THR A 82 0.44 -1.86 14.43
C THR A 82 -0.97 -1.33 14.22
#